data_AF-A0A353DC90-F1
#
_entry.id   AF-A0A353DC90-F1
#
_cell.length_a   1.000
_cell.length_b   1.000
_cell.length_c   1.000
_cell.angle_alpha   90.00
_cell.angle_beta   90.00
_cell.angle_gamma   90.00
#
_symmetry.space_group_name_H-M   'P 1'
#
loop_
_entity.id
_entity.type
_entity.pdbx_description
1 polymer ?
#
loop_
_entity_poly.entity_id
_entity_poly.type
_entity_poly.pdbx_seq_one_letter_code
_entity_poly.pdbx_strand_id
1 'polypeptide(L)'
;MKKTFKLATLLFPVLLGQAASGQWVINELHADPASDISGDANGDGTRNSTQDEFIELVNMTGGDVDIENWTINDGFGLRHTFVGSTVVADGQAVVVFGGGTPTGTFGNSVVQVASEGLVGLNNGGDTVTVFDESLTQVVSVTYGSEGGNNESLVRDPDLTGVTFVGHSAAAGSNGALFSPGTQIGGSPFGGDSLSVSVDPSSFLESAGASAATGTVTRTGDLTASLTVTLSSSDLTELTVPATVEIPAAAASADFDIDAVDDADQDADQSVQITASGPNLFTGSATVTVSDDEAPIPTIEIAAVPTVLSENGGSSAVTVTISDASPSGYTFDVGVDDSSEASAPATV
;
A
#
# COMPACT_ATOMS: atom_id res chain seq x y z
N MET A 1 50.27 25.43 29.07
CA MET A 1 49.74 24.06 29.17
C MET A 1 48.87 23.78 27.95
N LYS A 2 49.37 23.01 26.97
CA LYS A 2 48.58 22.58 25.80
C LYS A 2 47.69 21.41 26.23
N LYS A 3 46.37 21.56 26.15
CA LYS A 3 45.43 20.46 26.34
C LYS A 3 45.31 19.70 25.02
N THR A 4 45.71 18.44 25.03
CA THR A 4 45.54 17.51 23.92
C THR A 4 44.18 16.84 24.06
N PHE A 5 43.28 17.02 23.08
CA PHE A 5 42.05 16.22 22.99
C PHE A 5 42.38 14.93 22.23
N LYS A 6 42.20 13.78 22.88
CA LYS A 6 42.18 12.47 22.22
C LYS A 6 40.81 12.30 21.59
N LEU A 7 40.77 12.22 20.26
CA LEU A 7 39.57 11.78 19.54
C LEU A 7 39.48 10.26 19.70
N ALA A 8 38.52 9.78 20.47
CA ALA A 8 38.19 8.37 20.54
C ALA A 8 37.31 8.04 19.34
N THR A 9 37.87 7.35 18.35
CA THR A 9 37.08 6.77 17.26
C THR A 9 36.24 5.64 17.84
N LEU A 10 34.96 5.89 18.06
CA LEU A 10 33.98 4.84 18.34
C LEU A 10 33.73 4.12 17.00
N LEU A 11 34.38 2.98 16.79
CA LEU A 11 33.94 2.06 15.74
C LEU A 11 32.63 1.44 16.22
N PHE A 12 31.51 1.95 15.72
CA PHE A 12 30.31 1.12 15.62
C PHE A 12 30.60 0.06 14.56
N PRO A 13 30.47 -1.25 14.87
CA PRO A 13 30.35 -2.22 13.80
C PRO A 13 29.12 -1.79 12.99
N VAL A 14 29.35 -1.42 11.72
CA VAL A 14 28.28 -1.42 10.73
C VAL A 14 27.81 -2.86 10.71
N LEU A 15 26.68 -3.12 11.36
CA LEU A 15 25.86 -4.26 11.00
C LEU A 15 25.50 -3.96 9.55
N LEU A 16 26.18 -4.62 8.59
CA LEU A 16 25.64 -4.70 7.26
C LEU A 16 24.29 -5.37 7.45
N GLY A 17 23.23 -4.57 7.53
CA GLY A 17 21.90 -5.06 7.20
C GLY A 17 22.08 -5.72 5.85
N GLN A 18 21.75 -7.00 5.77
CA GLN A 18 21.52 -7.60 4.47
C GLN A 18 20.57 -6.64 3.76
N ALA A 19 20.99 -6.10 2.61
CA ALA A 19 20.06 -5.45 1.72
C ALA A 19 18.89 -6.42 1.53
N ALA A 20 17.66 -5.90 1.54
CA ALA A 20 16.45 -6.67 1.27
C ALA A 20 16.47 -7.18 -0.19
N SER A 21 17.38 -8.09 -0.51
CA SER A 21 17.39 -8.86 -1.75
C SER A 21 16.32 -9.92 -1.61
N GLY A 22 15.06 -9.57 -1.86
CA GLY A 22 13.98 -10.56 -1.84
C GLY A 22 12.57 -10.02 -1.66
N GLN A 23 12.22 -8.89 -2.27
CA GLN A 23 10.82 -8.46 -2.33
C GLN A 23 10.27 -8.38 -3.76
N TRP A 24 11.11 -8.47 -4.78
CA TRP A 24 10.67 -8.51 -6.17
C TRP A 24 11.37 -9.66 -6.87
N VAL A 25 10.62 -10.37 -7.71
CA VAL A 25 11.08 -11.61 -8.33
C VAL A 25 10.90 -11.54 -9.83
N ILE A 26 11.99 -11.62 -10.60
CA ILE A 26 11.88 -11.98 -12.02
C ILE A 26 11.47 -13.46 -12.05
N ASN A 27 10.26 -13.75 -12.53
CA ASN A 27 9.70 -15.10 -12.47
C ASN A 27 9.84 -15.83 -13.81
N GLU A 28 9.63 -15.14 -14.93
CA GLU A 28 9.70 -15.71 -16.26
C GLU A 28 10.40 -14.75 -17.25
N LEU A 29 11.16 -15.31 -18.19
CA LEU A 29 11.92 -14.60 -19.23
C LEU A 29 11.76 -15.34 -20.56
N HIS A 30 11.33 -14.68 -21.63
CA HIS A 30 11.20 -15.31 -22.94
C HIS A 30 12.12 -14.66 -23.97
N ALA A 31 13.28 -15.28 -24.19
CA ALA A 31 14.30 -14.77 -25.10
C ALA A 31 14.20 -15.35 -26.52
N ASP A 32 13.55 -16.50 -26.68
CA ASP A 32 13.47 -17.18 -27.98
C ASP A 32 12.05 -17.67 -28.24
N PRO A 33 11.17 -16.81 -28.80
CA PRO A 33 9.84 -17.21 -29.22
C PRO A 33 9.91 -18.27 -30.33
N ALA A 34 9.15 -19.37 -30.17
CA ALA A 34 9.10 -20.45 -31.16
C ALA A 34 8.79 -19.93 -32.57
N SER A 35 9.40 -20.53 -33.60
CA SER A 35 9.38 -19.97 -34.98
C SER A 35 8.02 -19.98 -35.69
N ASP A 36 7.05 -20.75 -35.19
CA ASP A 36 5.68 -20.83 -35.71
C ASP A 36 4.68 -20.12 -34.77
N ILE A 37 3.39 -20.25 -35.01
CA ILE A 37 2.36 -19.54 -34.21
C ILE A 37 2.38 -19.93 -32.72
N SER A 38 3.03 -21.04 -32.33
CA SER A 38 3.16 -21.39 -30.92
C SER A 38 4.05 -20.42 -30.14
N GLY A 39 4.83 -19.57 -30.83
CA GLY A 39 5.65 -18.52 -30.24
C GLY A 39 4.95 -17.18 -30.07
N ASP A 40 3.64 -17.07 -30.37
CA ASP A 40 2.83 -15.85 -30.16
C ASP A 40 2.50 -15.68 -28.67
N ALA A 41 3.49 -15.27 -27.88
CA ALA A 41 3.37 -15.16 -26.43
C ALA A 41 2.53 -13.95 -26.00
N ASN A 42 2.48 -12.90 -26.82
CA ASN A 42 1.64 -11.74 -26.53
C ASN A 42 0.17 -11.95 -26.96
N GLY A 43 -0.14 -13.04 -27.68
CA GLY A 43 -1.49 -13.45 -28.03
C GLY A 43 -2.20 -12.54 -29.04
N ASP A 44 -1.46 -11.68 -29.74
CA ASP A 44 -2.03 -10.72 -30.70
C ASP A 44 -2.42 -11.35 -32.05
N GLY A 45 -2.20 -12.66 -32.18
CA GLY A 45 -2.51 -13.46 -33.35
C GLY A 45 -1.38 -13.47 -34.38
N THR A 46 -0.26 -12.81 -34.12
CA THR A 46 0.90 -12.73 -35.00
C THR A 46 2.19 -13.06 -34.26
N ARG A 47 2.73 -14.25 -34.53
CA ARG A 47 4.09 -14.54 -34.07
C ARG A 47 5.13 -13.60 -34.68
N ASN A 48 5.95 -13.01 -33.81
CA ASN A 48 7.04 -12.11 -34.09
C ASN A 48 8.22 -12.36 -33.13
N SER A 49 9.42 -12.56 -33.69
CA SER A 49 10.61 -12.94 -32.92
C SER A 49 11.05 -11.95 -31.85
N THR A 50 10.65 -10.68 -31.94
CA THR A 50 11.04 -9.65 -30.98
C THR A 50 9.86 -9.11 -30.17
N GLN A 51 8.64 -9.14 -30.72
CA GLN A 51 7.47 -8.61 -30.01
C GLN A 51 6.92 -9.61 -28.98
N ASP A 52 7.13 -10.91 -29.21
CA ASP A 52 6.73 -11.99 -28.31
C ASP A 52 7.77 -12.30 -27.23
N GLU A 53 8.94 -11.66 -27.27
CA GLU A 53 9.84 -11.69 -26.12
C GLU A 53 9.19 -10.97 -24.95
N PHE A 54 9.42 -11.44 -23.72
CA PHE A 54 8.92 -10.76 -22.53
C PHE A 54 9.80 -10.96 -21.29
N ILE A 55 9.61 -10.06 -20.34
CA ILE A 55 10.15 -10.14 -18.99
C ILE A 55 8.97 -10.05 -18.02
N GLU A 56 8.91 -10.98 -17.07
CA GLU A 56 7.90 -11.02 -16.02
C GLU A 56 8.53 -10.78 -14.65
N LEU A 57 7.96 -9.82 -13.93
CA LEU A 57 8.38 -9.40 -12.61
C LEU A 57 7.20 -9.48 -11.65
N VAL A 58 7.38 -10.06 -10.47
CA VAL A 58 6.32 -10.24 -9.47
C VAL A 58 6.66 -9.45 -8.21
N ASN A 59 5.70 -8.64 -7.76
CA ASN A 59 5.79 -7.93 -6.48
C ASN A 59 5.58 -8.94 -5.34
N MET A 60 6.50 -9.00 -4.39
CA MET A 60 6.46 -9.86 -3.21
C MET A 60 6.77 -9.05 -1.94
N THR A 61 6.43 -7.76 -1.93
CA THR A 61 6.77 -6.81 -0.86
C THR A 61 5.81 -6.88 0.33
N GLY A 62 4.64 -7.50 0.17
CA GLY A 62 3.56 -7.48 1.17
C GLY A 62 2.61 -6.28 1.03
N GLY A 63 2.79 -5.41 0.04
CA GLY A 63 1.90 -4.30 -0.26
C GLY A 63 1.95 -3.83 -1.71
N ASP A 64 1.03 -2.94 -2.07
CA ASP A 64 0.99 -2.34 -3.40
C ASP A 64 2.17 -1.39 -3.59
N VAL A 65 2.84 -1.47 -4.74
CA VAL A 65 3.98 -0.64 -5.07
C VAL A 65 3.74 0.06 -6.40
N ASP A 66 3.79 1.38 -6.38
CA ASP A 66 3.90 2.17 -7.61
C ASP A 66 5.34 2.10 -8.11
N ILE A 67 5.54 1.50 -9.28
CA ILE A 67 6.85 1.36 -9.94
C ILE A 67 7.10 2.45 -10.98
N GLU A 68 6.43 3.60 -10.88
CA GLU A 68 6.72 4.76 -11.74
C GLU A 68 8.22 5.11 -11.72
N ASN A 69 8.80 5.33 -12.91
CA ASN A 69 10.21 5.60 -13.17
C ASN A 69 11.19 4.45 -12.87
N TRP A 70 10.71 3.26 -12.53
CA TRP A 70 11.55 2.08 -12.52
C TRP A 70 12.01 1.75 -13.94
N THR A 71 13.17 1.11 -14.06
CA THR A 71 13.72 0.71 -15.36
C THR A 71 14.05 -0.77 -15.43
N ILE A 72 13.83 -1.35 -16.60
CA ILE A 72 14.34 -2.67 -16.97
C ILE A 72 15.49 -2.46 -17.94
N ASN A 73 16.64 -3.03 -17.61
CA ASN A 73 17.85 -2.97 -18.40
C ASN A 73 18.32 -4.40 -18.71
N ASP A 74 18.98 -4.57 -19.84
CA ASP A 74 19.74 -5.78 -20.15
C ASP A 74 21.27 -5.53 -20.09
N GLY A 75 22.08 -6.49 -20.55
CA GLY A 75 23.53 -6.33 -20.60
C GLY A 75 24.05 -5.21 -21.53
N PHE A 76 23.19 -4.64 -22.37
CA PHE A 76 23.53 -3.58 -23.33
C PHE A 76 22.98 -2.20 -22.93
N GLY A 77 21.81 -2.13 -22.30
CA GLY A 77 21.26 -0.86 -21.85
C GLY A 77 19.80 -0.90 -21.41
N LEU A 78 19.15 0.26 -21.41
CA LEU A 78 17.74 0.42 -21.09
C LEU A 78 16.86 -0.33 -22.11
N ARG A 79 15.77 -0.95 -21.63
CA ARG A 79 14.75 -1.64 -22.42
C ARG A 79 13.35 -1.13 -22.17
N HIS A 80 13.05 -0.83 -20.91
CA HIS A 80 11.76 -0.27 -20.54
C HIS A 80 11.90 0.72 -19.39
N THR A 81 11.15 1.81 -19.44
CA THR A 81 10.87 2.71 -18.31
C THR A 81 9.38 2.70 -18.07
N PHE A 82 8.97 2.42 -16.84
CA PHE A 82 7.59 2.53 -16.42
C PHE A 82 7.23 4.02 -16.30
N VAL A 83 6.43 4.55 -17.23
CA VAL A 83 6.06 5.97 -17.27
C VAL A 83 4.63 6.15 -16.79
N GLY A 84 4.43 7.09 -15.86
CA GLY A 84 3.16 7.29 -15.16
C GLY A 84 2.95 6.26 -14.06
N SER A 85 2.03 6.58 -13.15
CA SER A 85 1.67 5.71 -12.03
C SER A 85 1.35 4.30 -12.52
N THR A 86 2.17 3.35 -12.10
CA THR A 86 2.09 1.93 -12.43
C THR A 86 2.07 1.16 -11.12
N VAL A 87 0.89 1.09 -10.51
CA VAL A 87 0.71 0.35 -9.26
C VAL A 87 0.64 -1.15 -9.57
N VAL A 88 1.59 -1.90 -9.03
CA VAL A 88 1.59 -3.37 -9.03
C VAL A 88 1.25 -3.80 -7.61
N ALA A 89 0.09 -4.44 -7.45
CA ALA A 89 -0.33 -4.95 -6.14
C ALA A 89 0.68 -5.99 -5.63
N ASP A 90 0.71 -6.21 -4.32
CA ASP A 90 1.47 -7.36 -3.79
C ASP A 90 1.05 -8.64 -4.51
N GLY A 91 1.96 -9.61 -4.67
CA GLY A 91 1.79 -10.86 -5.43
C GLY A 91 1.39 -10.73 -6.91
N GLN A 92 1.04 -9.56 -7.41
CA GLN A 92 0.70 -9.34 -8.81
C GLN A 92 1.96 -9.32 -9.67
N ALA A 93 1.86 -9.85 -10.88
CA ALA A 93 2.91 -9.71 -11.87
C ALA A 93 2.74 -8.44 -12.71
N VAL A 94 3.86 -7.96 -13.24
CA VAL A 94 3.95 -7.06 -14.37
C VAL A 94 4.69 -7.77 -15.49
N VAL A 95 4.10 -7.78 -16.69
CA VAL A 95 4.66 -8.39 -17.90
C VAL A 95 4.99 -7.28 -18.88
N VAL A 96 6.26 -7.22 -19.31
CA VAL A 96 6.71 -6.30 -20.34
C VAL A 96 7.04 -7.10 -21.59
N PHE A 97 6.18 -7.00 -22.61
CA PHE A 97 6.40 -7.59 -23.93
C PHE A 97 7.32 -6.70 -24.76
N GLY A 98 8.05 -7.28 -25.71
CA GLY A 98 8.90 -6.54 -26.64
C GLY A 98 8.10 -5.61 -27.56
N GLY A 99 6.83 -5.90 -27.83
CA GLY A 99 5.95 -5.03 -28.60
C GLY A 99 4.62 -5.70 -28.96
N GLY A 100 4.08 -5.34 -30.14
CA GLY A 100 2.82 -5.87 -30.64
C GLY A 100 1.61 -5.26 -29.94
N THR A 101 0.47 -5.97 -29.97
CA THR A 101 -0.74 -5.58 -29.24
C THR A 101 -1.15 -6.71 -28.28
N PRO A 102 -0.49 -6.82 -27.12
CA PRO A 102 -0.76 -7.91 -26.17
C PRO A 102 -2.26 -8.10 -25.93
N THR A 103 -2.76 -9.30 -26.23
CA THR A 103 -4.18 -9.63 -26.22
C THR A 103 -4.39 -10.90 -25.40
N GLY A 104 -5.02 -10.76 -24.24
CA GLY A 104 -5.20 -11.85 -23.29
C GLY A 104 -5.55 -11.32 -21.90
N THR A 105 -5.84 -12.22 -20.97
CA THR A 105 -6.10 -11.85 -19.57
C THR A 105 -4.81 -11.74 -18.74
N PHE A 106 -3.75 -12.46 -19.11
CA PHE A 106 -2.43 -12.46 -18.45
C PHE A 106 -2.53 -12.54 -16.91
N GLY A 107 -3.45 -13.36 -16.40
CA GLY A 107 -3.69 -13.48 -14.96
C GLY A 107 -4.04 -12.17 -14.23
N ASN A 108 -4.62 -11.17 -14.91
CA ASN A 108 -4.84 -9.82 -14.42
C ASN A 108 -3.55 -9.06 -14.04
N SER A 109 -2.41 -9.47 -14.61
CA SER A 109 -1.14 -8.77 -14.48
C SER A 109 -1.20 -7.38 -15.10
N VAL A 110 -0.34 -6.49 -14.64
CA VAL A 110 -0.07 -5.24 -15.36
C VAL A 110 0.68 -5.60 -16.64
N VAL A 111 0.20 -5.15 -17.81
CA VAL A 111 0.82 -5.47 -19.11
C VAL A 111 1.27 -4.19 -19.80
N GLN A 112 2.54 -4.15 -20.20
CA GLN A 112 3.10 -3.06 -20.98
C GLN A 112 3.93 -3.59 -22.16
N VAL A 113 4.24 -2.68 -23.09
CA VAL A 113 5.21 -2.93 -24.16
C VAL A 113 6.48 -2.14 -23.89
N ALA A 114 7.63 -2.71 -24.25
CA ALA A 114 8.94 -2.11 -24.04
C ALA A 114 9.01 -0.69 -24.63
N SER A 115 9.48 0.27 -23.83
CA SER A 115 9.51 1.68 -24.24
C SER A 115 10.56 1.96 -25.31
N GLU A 116 11.59 1.10 -25.38
CA GLU A 116 12.63 1.14 -26.42
C GLU A 116 12.24 0.36 -27.69
N GLY A 117 11.01 -0.17 -27.76
CA GLY A 117 10.47 -0.89 -28.92
C GLY A 117 10.86 -2.37 -29.04
N LEU A 118 11.61 -2.90 -28.06
CA LEU A 118 11.93 -4.31 -27.85
C LEU A 118 12.47 -4.52 -26.43
N VAL A 119 12.34 -5.73 -25.88
CA VAL A 119 13.07 -6.13 -24.67
C VAL A 119 14.48 -6.63 -25.01
N GLY A 120 14.69 -7.25 -26.18
CA GLY A 120 16.02 -7.44 -26.77
C GLY A 120 16.84 -8.52 -26.11
N LEU A 121 16.19 -9.58 -25.65
CA LEU A 121 16.82 -10.67 -24.93
C LEU A 121 17.64 -11.56 -25.88
N ASN A 122 18.87 -11.92 -25.51
CA ASN A 122 19.73 -12.74 -26.37
C ASN A 122 19.54 -14.25 -26.12
N ASN A 123 19.25 -15.02 -27.17
CA ASN A 123 19.16 -16.50 -27.11
C ASN A 123 20.41 -17.19 -26.53
N GLY A 124 21.58 -16.57 -26.66
CA GLY A 124 22.85 -17.09 -26.16
C GLY A 124 23.12 -16.85 -24.67
N GLY A 125 22.24 -16.09 -24.01
CA GLY A 125 22.37 -15.66 -22.63
C GLY A 125 22.41 -14.14 -22.50
N ASP A 126 21.86 -13.64 -21.41
CA ASP A 126 21.77 -12.22 -21.09
C ASP A 126 21.68 -11.99 -19.58
N THR A 127 21.82 -10.73 -19.17
CA THR A 127 21.60 -10.28 -17.80
C THR A 127 20.48 -9.23 -17.78
N VAL A 128 19.34 -9.56 -17.18
CA VAL A 128 18.24 -8.63 -16.95
C VAL A 128 18.36 -8.03 -15.56
N THR A 129 18.30 -6.72 -15.46
CA THR A 129 18.38 -5.98 -14.19
C THR A 129 17.27 -4.96 -14.11
N VAL A 130 16.56 -4.95 -12.98
CA VAL A 130 15.53 -3.96 -12.65
C VAL A 130 16.11 -2.95 -11.68
N PHE A 131 15.93 -1.66 -11.96
CA PHE A 131 16.31 -0.55 -11.09
C PHE A 131 15.09 0.23 -10.63
N ASP A 132 15.11 0.72 -9.39
CA ASP A 132 14.11 1.65 -8.86
C ASP A 132 14.31 3.07 -9.43
N GLU A 133 13.43 4.01 -9.04
CA GLU A 133 13.49 5.41 -9.48
C GLU A 133 14.77 6.15 -9.04
N SER A 134 15.46 5.63 -8.02
CA SER A 134 16.74 6.13 -7.52
C SER A 134 17.94 5.44 -8.17
N LEU A 135 17.72 4.60 -9.19
CA LEU A 135 18.72 3.77 -9.86
C LEU A 135 19.39 2.73 -8.94
N THR A 136 18.71 2.32 -7.88
CA THR A 136 19.13 1.20 -7.03
C THR A 136 18.68 -0.10 -7.68
N GLN A 137 19.58 -1.08 -7.77
CA GLN A 137 19.22 -2.40 -8.28
C GLN A 137 18.23 -3.08 -7.34
N VAL A 138 17.04 -3.40 -7.87
CA VAL A 138 15.97 -4.11 -7.16
C VAL A 138 16.17 -5.63 -7.28
N VAL A 139 16.35 -6.12 -8.51
CA VAL A 139 16.56 -7.55 -8.81
C VAL A 139 17.37 -7.70 -10.09
N SER A 140 18.17 -8.76 -10.18
CA SER A 140 18.94 -9.09 -11.38
C SER A 140 18.98 -10.60 -11.58
N VAL A 141 18.83 -11.04 -12.83
CA VAL A 141 18.94 -12.44 -13.25
C VAL A 141 19.86 -12.52 -14.45
N THR A 142 20.71 -13.54 -14.49
CA THR A 142 21.51 -13.89 -15.66
C THR A 142 21.13 -15.30 -16.10
N TYR A 143 20.95 -15.49 -17.40
CA TYR A 143 20.72 -16.79 -18.02
C TYR A 143 21.73 -17.01 -19.15
N GLY A 144 21.94 -18.28 -19.51
CA GLY A 144 22.85 -18.70 -20.56
C GLY A 144 22.15 -19.12 -21.84
N SER A 145 22.80 -20.01 -22.60
CA SER A 145 22.28 -20.54 -23.86
C SER A 145 20.97 -21.31 -23.73
N GLU A 146 20.55 -21.67 -22.51
CA GLU A 146 19.24 -22.26 -22.24
C GLU A 146 18.06 -21.37 -22.66
N GLY A 147 18.27 -20.05 -22.78
CA GLY A 147 17.25 -19.12 -23.29
C GLY A 147 16.96 -19.24 -24.79
N GLY A 148 17.76 -20.01 -25.53
CA GLY A 148 17.65 -20.20 -26.99
C GLY A 148 16.94 -21.47 -27.43
N ASN A 149 15.96 -21.94 -26.67
CA ASN A 149 15.32 -23.25 -26.85
C ASN A 149 13.87 -23.18 -27.38
N ASN A 150 13.44 -22.08 -28.01
CA ASN A 150 12.06 -21.85 -28.48
C ASN A 150 11.00 -21.88 -27.36
N GLU A 151 11.38 -21.52 -26.13
CA GLU A 151 10.50 -21.48 -24.95
C GLU A 151 11.00 -20.41 -23.97
N SER A 152 10.18 -20.03 -23.00
CA SER A 152 10.61 -19.18 -21.90
C SER A 152 11.42 -19.96 -20.87
N LEU A 153 12.18 -19.22 -20.08
CA LEU A 153 12.78 -19.68 -18.85
C LEU A 153 11.88 -19.27 -17.70
N VAL A 154 11.48 -20.23 -16.89
CA VAL A 154 10.67 -19.99 -15.69
C VAL A 154 11.45 -20.37 -14.44
N ARG A 155 11.24 -19.61 -13.37
CA ARG A 155 11.74 -19.93 -12.04
C ARG A 155 11.05 -21.20 -11.55
N ASP A 156 11.81 -22.21 -11.12
CA ASP A 156 11.25 -23.49 -10.69
C ASP A 156 11.60 -23.81 -9.23
N PRO A 157 10.59 -23.90 -8.32
CA PRO A 157 9.18 -23.53 -8.51
C PRO A 157 8.97 -22.02 -8.67
N ASP A 158 7.80 -21.58 -9.17
CA ASP A 158 7.45 -20.15 -9.24
C ASP A 158 7.73 -19.42 -7.93
N LEU A 159 8.19 -18.17 -8.04
CA LEU A 159 8.49 -17.21 -6.96
C LEU A 159 9.63 -17.60 -6.01
N THR A 160 9.76 -18.89 -5.68
CA THR A 160 10.62 -19.41 -4.61
C THR A 160 11.84 -20.16 -5.12
N GLY A 161 11.79 -20.61 -6.38
CA GLY A 161 12.88 -21.29 -7.05
C GLY A 161 14.15 -20.44 -7.11
N VAL A 162 15.30 -21.10 -7.01
CA VAL A 162 16.62 -20.44 -7.11
C VAL A 162 17.29 -20.67 -8.47
N THR A 163 16.66 -21.46 -9.33
CA THR A 163 17.12 -21.78 -10.69
C THR A 163 16.02 -21.51 -11.69
N PHE A 164 16.42 -21.19 -12.92
CA PHE A 164 15.54 -21.19 -14.08
C PHE A 164 15.64 -22.51 -14.82
N VAL A 165 14.53 -22.97 -15.37
CA VAL A 165 14.44 -24.12 -16.29
C VAL A 165 13.63 -23.71 -17.52
N GLY A 166 13.76 -24.47 -18.61
CA GLY A 166 12.85 -24.31 -19.75
C GLY A 166 11.41 -24.57 -19.29
N HIS A 167 10.50 -23.67 -19.65
CA HIS A 167 9.13 -23.66 -19.13
C HIS A 167 8.40 -24.99 -19.36
N SER A 168 8.55 -25.60 -20.54
CA SER A 168 7.94 -26.89 -20.87
C SER A 168 8.47 -28.04 -20.01
N ALA A 169 9.66 -27.89 -19.41
CA ALA A 169 10.27 -28.88 -18.53
C ALA A 169 9.92 -28.71 -17.04
N ALA A 170 9.42 -27.53 -16.64
CA ALA A 170 9.04 -27.26 -15.25
C ALA A 170 7.83 -28.10 -14.81
N ALA A 171 7.81 -28.51 -13.55
CA ALA A 171 6.72 -29.31 -13.00
C ALA A 171 5.42 -28.48 -12.96
N GLY A 172 4.37 -28.97 -13.62
CA GLY A 172 3.07 -28.28 -13.68
C GLY A 172 2.82 -27.50 -14.98
N SER A 173 3.82 -27.37 -15.86
CA SER A 173 3.71 -26.64 -17.13
C SER A 173 2.75 -27.28 -18.13
N ASN A 174 2.50 -28.58 -17.99
CA ASN A 174 1.76 -29.41 -18.96
C ASN A 174 2.30 -29.28 -20.40
N GLY A 175 3.60 -28.99 -20.55
CA GLY A 175 4.26 -28.82 -21.84
C GLY A 175 4.02 -27.46 -22.51
N ALA A 176 3.43 -26.48 -21.82
CA ALA A 176 3.35 -25.10 -22.29
C ALA A 176 4.77 -24.52 -22.49
N LEU A 177 4.95 -23.69 -23.52
CA LEU A 177 6.23 -23.05 -23.84
C LEU A 177 6.48 -21.77 -23.05
N PHE A 178 5.44 -21.19 -22.45
CA PHE A 178 5.46 -19.97 -21.64
C PHE A 178 4.13 -19.80 -20.90
N SER A 179 4.07 -18.92 -19.90
CA SER A 179 2.85 -18.58 -19.17
C SER A 179 2.77 -17.11 -18.73
N PRO A 180 2.94 -16.13 -19.63
CA PRO A 180 3.06 -14.72 -19.25
C PRO A 180 1.87 -14.24 -18.42
N GLY A 181 2.16 -13.65 -17.27
CA GLY A 181 1.21 -13.12 -16.30
C GLY A 181 0.55 -14.18 -15.43
N THR A 182 0.96 -15.45 -15.52
CA THR A 182 0.40 -16.56 -14.76
C THR A 182 1.50 -17.49 -14.24
N GLN A 183 1.27 -18.09 -13.08
CA GLN A 183 2.07 -19.20 -12.57
C GLN A 183 2.14 -20.33 -13.61
N ILE A 184 3.08 -21.25 -13.43
CA ILE A 184 3.42 -22.37 -14.31
C ILE A 184 2.21 -23.20 -14.79
N GLY A 185 1.15 -23.27 -13.96
CA GLY A 185 -0.09 -23.98 -14.27
C GLY A 185 -1.18 -23.16 -14.98
N GLY A 186 -0.92 -21.89 -15.31
CA GLY A 186 -1.87 -20.94 -15.90
C GLY A 186 -2.78 -20.21 -14.90
N SER A 187 -2.58 -20.41 -13.60
CA SER A 187 -3.26 -19.64 -12.56
C SER A 187 -2.62 -18.25 -12.42
N PRO A 188 -3.37 -17.18 -12.11
CA PRO A 188 -2.81 -15.84 -11.88
C PRO A 188 -1.61 -15.81 -10.91
N PHE A 189 -0.64 -14.92 -11.15
CA PHE A 189 0.23 -14.45 -10.07
C PHE A 189 -0.60 -13.58 -9.15
N GLY A 190 -0.50 -13.87 -7.87
CA GLY A 190 -1.27 -13.17 -6.87
C GLY A 190 -2.33 -14.04 -6.23
N GLY A 191 -2.16 -14.21 -4.93
CA GLY A 191 -2.98 -15.11 -4.13
C GLY A 191 -4.43 -14.65 -4.03
N ASP A 192 -5.27 -15.59 -3.63
CA ASP A 192 -6.53 -15.38 -2.95
C ASP A 192 -6.54 -14.03 -2.19
N SER A 193 -7.51 -13.16 -2.48
CA SER A 193 -7.55 -11.79 -1.97
C SER A 193 -8.60 -11.62 -0.90
N LEU A 194 -8.39 -10.72 0.05
CA LEU A 194 -9.43 -10.24 0.96
C LEU A 194 -9.97 -8.89 0.50
N SER A 195 -11.26 -8.67 0.71
CA SER A 195 -11.88 -7.35 0.65
C SER A 195 -12.73 -7.14 1.90
N VAL A 196 -12.87 -5.88 2.32
CA VAL A 196 -13.68 -5.50 3.47
C VAL A 196 -14.73 -4.50 3.01
N SER A 197 -15.98 -4.70 3.46
CA SER A 197 -17.03 -3.68 3.39
C SER A 197 -17.59 -3.45 4.78
N VAL A 198 -18.07 -2.23 5.04
CA VAL A 198 -18.64 -1.85 6.34
C VAL A 198 -19.98 -1.17 6.12
N ASP A 199 -21.00 -1.57 6.88
CA ASP A 199 -22.35 -0.98 6.84
C ASP A 199 -22.91 -0.80 8.27
N PRO A 200 -23.25 0.43 8.70
CA PRO A 200 -23.00 1.70 8.00
C PRO A 200 -21.49 2.05 7.98
N SER A 201 -21.02 2.72 6.92
CA SER A 201 -19.62 3.18 6.81
C SER A 201 -19.31 4.44 7.65
N SER A 202 -20.26 4.89 8.48
CA SER A 202 -20.10 6.00 9.41
C SER A 202 -21.07 5.88 10.59
N PHE A 203 -20.61 6.20 11.79
CA PHE A 203 -21.42 6.18 13.01
C PHE A 203 -20.86 7.16 14.05
N LEU A 204 -21.66 7.50 15.07
CA LEU A 204 -21.22 8.29 16.23
C LEU A 204 -20.32 7.44 17.12
N GLU A 205 -19.31 8.03 17.74
CA GLU A 205 -18.47 7.35 18.75
C GLU A 205 -19.28 6.76 19.92
N SER A 206 -20.39 7.42 20.29
CA SER A 206 -21.34 6.93 21.30
C SER A 206 -22.29 5.82 20.82
N ALA A 207 -22.16 5.32 19.59
CA ALA A 207 -22.96 4.20 19.09
C ALA A 207 -22.68 2.89 19.85
N GLY A 208 -21.51 2.77 20.48
CA GLY A 208 -21.10 1.64 21.31
C GLY A 208 -20.97 0.32 20.55
N ALA A 209 -21.33 -0.78 21.20
CA ALA A 209 -21.15 -2.13 20.66
C ALA A 209 -22.03 -2.39 19.42
N SER A 210 -21.47 -3.06 18.42
CA SER A 210 -22.11 -3.35 17.13
C SER A 210 -22.62 -2.09 16.41
N ALA A 211 -21.86 -1.00 16.48
CA ALA A 211 -22.14 0.25 15.76
C ALA A 211 -22.23 0.04 14.24
N ALA A 212 -21.45 -0.91 13.71
CA ALA A 212 -21.55 -1.36 12.33
C ALA A 212 -21.26 -2.85 12.17
N THR A 213 -21.65 -3.39 11.02
CA THR A 213 -21.24 -4.73 10.58
C THR A 213 -20.17 -4.61 9.50
N GLY A 214 -19.01 -5.23 9.76
CA GLY A 214 -17.99 -5.47 8.75
C GLY A 214 -18.20 -6.82 8.07
N THR A 215 -18.01 -6.88 6.76
CA THR A 215 -17.98 -8.14 6.01
C THR A 215 -16.61 -8.29 5.37
N VAL A 216 -15.90 -9.37 5.68
CA VAL A 216 -14.72 -9.77 4.94
C VAL A 216 -15.09 -10.79 3.87
N THR A 217 -14.60 -10.60 2.65
CA THR A 217 -14.77 -11.53 1.53
C THR A 217 -13.41 -12.01 1.05
N ARG A 218 -13.27 -13.31 0.80
CA ARG A 218 -12.10 -13.91 0.15
C ARG A 218 -12.37 -14.28 -1.31
N THR A 219 -11.32 -14.30 -2.13
CA THR A 219 -11.31 -14.98 -3.43
C THR A 219 -10.46 -16.25 -3.36
N GLY A 220 -10.49 -17.07 -4.42
CA GLY A 220 -9.63 -18.24 -4.53
C GLY A 220 -10.15 -19.54 -3.91
N ASP A 221 -9.31 -20.29 -3.17
CA ASP A 221 -9.67 -21.61 -2.65
C ASP A 221 -10.67 -21.51 -1.47
N LEU A 222 -11.86 -22.06 -1.70
CA LEU A 222 -12.93 -22.09 -0.71
C LEU A 222 -13.02 -23.44 0.03
N THR A 223 -12.16 -24.42 -0.27
CA THR A 223 -12.33 -25.79 0.24
C THR A 223 -12.04 -25.93 1.73
N ALA A 224 -11.13 -25.13 2.28
CA ALA A 224 -10.83 -25.04 3.70
C ALA A 224 -11.43 -23.76 4.31
N SER A 225 -11.61 -23.75 5.63
CA SER A 225 -11.87 -22.49 6.34
C SER A 225 -10.61 -21.64 6.39
N LEU A 226 -10.81 -20.33 6.53
CA LEU A 226 -9.75 -19.34 6.57
C LEU A 226 -9.94 -18.46 7.81
N THR A 227 -8.92 -18.39 8.66
CA THR A 227 -8.85 -17.38 9.73
C THR A 227 -8.20 -16.12 9.19
N VAL A 228 -8.94 -15.03 9.21
CA VAL A 228 -8.51 -13.68 8.84
C VAL A 228 -8.15 -12.91 10.11
N THR A 229 -7.05 -12.19 10.11
CA THR A 229 -6.66 -11.23 11.15
C THR A 229 -7.18 -9.85 10.78
N LEU A 230 -7.86 -9.18 11.71
CA LEU A 230 -8.36 -7.82 11.54
C LEU A 230 -7.56 -6.85 12.41
N SER A 231 -7.43 -5.61 11.96
CA SER A 231 -6.81 -4.52 12.71
C SER A 231 -7.53 -3.20 12.44
N SER A 232 -7.54 -2.33 13.44
CA SER A 232 -7.95 -0.93 13.30
C SER A 232 -6.70 -0.05 13.32
N SER A 233 -6.66 0.98 12.48
CA SER A 233 -5.60 2.00 12.51
C SER A 233 -5.68 2.87 13.74
N ASP A 234 -6.87 2.98 14.34
CA ASP A 234 -7.09 3.73 15.57
C ASP A 234 -8.02 2.97 16.52
N LEU A 235 -7.52 2.67 17.72
CA LEU A 235 -8.27 1.92 18.74
C LEU A 235 -8.92 2.84 19.78
N THR A 236 -8.66 4.15 19.74
CA THR A 236 -9.42 5.12 20.56
C THR A 236 -10.79 5.40 19.96
N GLU A 237 -10.95 5.19 18.64
CA GLU A 237 -12.19 5.48 17.90
C GLU A 237 -13.09 4.27 17.66
N LEU A 238 -12.51 3.15 17.22
CA LEU A 238 -13.26 1.93 16.96
C LEU A 238 -12.40 0.69 17.17
N THR A 239 -13.06 -0.40 17.55
CA THR A 239 -12.42 -1.71 17.67
C THR A 239 -13.11 -2.76 16.83
N VAL A 240 -12.32 -3.78 16.46
CA VAL A 240 -12.77 -4.97 15.73
C VAL A 240 -12.26 -6.22 16.44
N PRO A 241 -12.92 -7.38 16.31
CA PRO A 241 -12.37 -8.64 16.77
C PRO A 241 -11.00 -8.89 16.16
N ALA A 242 -10.04 -9.41 16.93
CA ALA A 242 -8.68 -9.66 16.41
C ALA A 242 -8.66 -10.60 15.20
N THR A 243 -9.62 -11.52 15.11
CA THR A 243 -9.76 -12.45 13.98
C THR A 243 -11.22 -12.74 13.66
N VAL A 244 -11.50 -13.06 12.40
CA VAL A 244 -12.78 -13.61 11.91
C VAL A 244 -12.51 -14.86 11.07
N GLU A 245 -13.36 -15.89 11.19
CA GLU A 245 -13.24 -17.12 10.39
C GLU A 245 -14.22 -17.10 9.21
N ILE A 246 -13.72 -17.24 7.99
CA ILE A 246 -14.51 -17.57 6.81
C ILE A 246 -14.64 -19.10 6.72
N PRO A 247 -15.82 -19.70 6.90
CA PRO A 247 -15.97 -21.15 6.89
C PRO A 247 -15.58 -21.81 5.56
N ALA A 248 -15.28 -23.11 5.60
CA ALA A 248 -15.14 -23.91 4.39
C ALA A 248 -16.41 -23.82 3.54
N ALA A 249 -16.23 -23.75 2.22
CA ALA A 249 -17.23 -23.49 1.18
C ALA A 249 -17.92 -22.11 1.25
N ALA A 250 -17.54 -21.22 2.19
CA ALA A 250 -17.99 -19.83 2.21
C ALA A 250 -16.94 -18.90 1.61
N ALA A 251 -17.41 -17.84 0.96
CA ALA A 251 -16.57 -16.78 0.42
C ALA A 251 -16.47 -15.56 1.35
N SER A 252 -17.31 -15.45 2.37
CA SER A 252 -17.32 -14.31 3.28
C SER A 252 -17.73 -14.69 4.70
N ALA A 253 -17.42 -13.79 5.63
CA ALA A 253 -17.91 -13.80 7.01
C ALA A 253 -18.07 -12.38 7.52
N ASP A 254 -19.03 -12.19 8.42
CA ASP A 254 -19.29 -10.92 9.07
C ASP A 254 -18.59 -10.86 10.43
N PHE A 255 -18.27 -9.64 10.85
CA PHE A 255 -17.73 -9.32 12.17
C PHE A 255 -18.35 -8.00 12.68
N ASP A 256 -18.47 -7.88 14.00
CA ASP A 256 -18.97 -6.66 14.63
C ASP A 256 -17.88 -5.60 14.67
N ILE A 257 -18.29 -4.34 14.54
CA ILE A 257 -17.44 -3.16 14.75
C ILE A 257 -18.04 -2.39 15.92
N ASP A 258 -17.24 -2.16 16.95
CA ASP A 258 -17.64 -1.44 18.15
C ASP A 258 -17.06 -0.03 18.10
N ALA A 259 -17.90 0.98 18.31
CA ALA A 259 -17.46 2.35 18.51
C ALA A 259 -16.89 2.51 19.93
N VAL A 260 -15.87 3.35 20.08
CA VAL A 260 -15.28 3.70 21.37
C VAL A 260 -15.59 5.17 21.62
N ASP A 261 -16.41 5.39 22.63
CA ASP A 261 -16.85 6.70 23.10
C ASP A 261 -15.78 7.27 24.04
N ASP A 262 -15.20 8.42 23.70
CA ASP A 262 -14.33 9.14 24.62
C ASP A 262 -14.92 10.47 25.12
N ALA A 263 -14.11 11.48 25.37
CA ALA A 263 -14.58 12.78 25.85
C ALA A 263 -13.76 13.94 25.27
N ASP A 264 -12.86 13.62 24.34
CA ASP A 264 -11.95 14.55 23.70
C ASP A 264 -12.62 15.08 22.44
N GLN A 265 -12.88 16.39 22.41
CA GLN A 265 -13.36 17.01 21.18
C GLN A 265 -12.24 17.04 20.13
N ASP A 266 -12.25 16.10 19.19
CA ASP A 266 -11.20 15.94 18.18
C ASP A 266 -11.70 15.94 16.72
N ALA A 267 -13.01 16.11 16.53
CA ALA A 267 -13.73 16.12 15.26
C ALA A 267 -13.81 14.74 14.58
N ASP A 268 -14.60 14.63 13.50
CA ASP A 268 -14.77 13.35 12.79
C ASP A 268 -13.43 12.67 12.44
N GLN A 269 -13.19 11.49 12.99
CA GLN A 269 -12.01 10.68 12.72
C GLN A 269 -12.24 9.71 11.56
N SER A 270 -11.17 9.45 10.80
CA SER A 270 -11.19 8.50 9.69
C SER A 270 -10.31 7.31 10.02
N VAL A 271 -10.93 6.16 10.24
CA VAL A 271 -10.26 4.95 10.72
C VAL A 271 -10.26 3.88 9.64
N GLN A 272 -9.09 3.29 9.39
CA GLN A 272 -8.93 2.20 8.44
C GLN A 272 -8.97 0.84 9.16
N ILE A 273 -9.89 -0.03 8.72
CA ILE A 273 -9.93 -1.43 9.11
C ILE A 273 -9.19 -2.23 8.05
N THR A 274 -8.24 -3.07 8.47
CA THR A 274 -7.45 -3.94 7.58
C THR A 274 -7.64 -5.41 7.93
N ALA A 275 -7.98 -6.22 6.93
CA ALA A 275 -8.09 -7.67 6.98
C ALA A 275 -6.89 -8.32 6.27
N SER A 276 -6.23 -9.27 6.94
CA SER A 276 -5.06 -9.97 6.44
C SER A 276 -5.14 -11.48 6.69
N GLY A 277 -4.47 -12.26 5.84
CA GLY A 277 -4.37 -13.71 6.00
C GLY A 277 -3.10 -14.25 5.34
N PRO A 278 -2.68 -15.48 5.69
CA PRO A 278 -1.45 -16.05 5.16
C PRO A 278 -1.55 -16.26 3.65
N ASN A 279 -0.59 -15.70 2.91
CA ASN A 279 -0.53 -15.76 1.44
C ASN A 279 -1.78 -15.16 0.74
N LEU A 280 -2.46 -14.22 1.40
CA LEU A 280 -3.60 -13.50 0.84
C LEU A 280 -3.32 -12.03 0.65
N PHE A 281 -3.93 -11.42 -0.36
CA PHE A 281 -3.98 -9.96 -0.44
C PHE A 281 -4.84 -9.40 0.67
N THR A 282 -4.38 -8.34 1.33
CA THR A 282 -5.14 -7.69 2.38
C THR A 282 -6.31 -6.90 1.81
N GLY A 283 -7.42 -6.88 2.51
CA GLY A 283 -8.55 -6.00 2.22
C GLY A 283 -8.62 -4.88 3.25
N SER A 284 -9.01 -3.67 2.84
CA SER A 284 -9.25 -2.59 3.80
C SER A 284 -10.54 -1.83 3.51
N ALA A 285 -11.12 -1.26 4.55
CA ALA A 285 -12.22 -0.30 4.45
C ALA A 285 -11.97 0.88 5.38
N THR A 286 -12.39 2.07 4.96
CA THR A 286 -12.35 3.28 5.79
C THR A 286 -13.74 3.53 6.38
N VAL A 287 -13.77 3.83 7.67
CA VAL A 287 -14.96 4.19 8.43
C VAL A 287 -14.77 5.60 8.99
N THR A 288 -15.83 6.39 8.98
CA THR A 288 -15.84 7.70 9.67
C THR A 288 -16.52 7.55 11.02
N VAL A 289 -15.79 7.82 12.10
CA VAL A 289 -16.36 7.93 13.45
C VAL A 289 -16.61 9.40 13.71
N SER A 290 -17.85 9.76 14.06
CA SER A 290 -18.25 11.14 14.26
C SER A 290 -18.21 11.52 15.73
N ASP A 291 -17.52 12.63 15.98
CA ASP A 291 -17.40 13.34 17.27
C ASP A 291 -18.81 13.70 17.77
N ASP A 292 -19.16 13.21 18.95
CA ASP A 292 -20.45 13.47 19.60
C ASP A 292 -20.36 14.49 20.74
N GLU A 293 -19.14 14.94 21.03
CA GLU A 293 -18.83 16.02 21.96
C GLU A 293 -19.49 17.35 21.59
N ALA A 294 -20.05 18.00 22.61
CA ALA A 294 -20.51 19.38 22.45
C ALA A 294 -19.31 20.31 22.19
N PRO A 295 -19.43 21.30 21.29
CA PRO A 295 -18.34 22.21 21.00
C PRO A 295 -17.87 22.96 22.24
N ILE A 296 -16.55 23.01 22.45
CA ILE A 296 -15.96 23.76 23.56
C ILE A 296 -16.42 25.23 23.46
N PRO A 297 -17.01 25.80 24.52
CA PRO A 297 -17.42 27.19 24.53
C PRO A 297 -16.22 28.12 24.31
N THR A 298 -16.33 29.03 23.35
CA THR A 298 -15.34 30.08 23.09
C THR A 298 -15.67 31.32 23.93
N ILE A 299 -14.64 32.06 24.31
CA ILE A 299 -14.77 33.32 25.05
C ILE A 299 -14.25 34.46 24.16
N GLU A 300 -15.09 35.47 23.95
CA GLU A 300 -14.72 36.74 23.32
C GLU A 300 -14.87 37.87 24.33
N ILE A 301 -13.87 38.75 24.40
CA ILE A 301 -13.88 39.92 25.29
C ILE A 301 -13.80 41.18 24.44
N ALA A 302 -14.79 42.06 24.60
CA ALA A 302 -14.82 43.37 23.96
C ALA A 302 -14.96 44.47 25.02
N ALA A 303 -14.20 45.56 24.86
CA ALA A 303 -14.31 46.74 25.72
C ALA A 303 -14.71 47.95 24.90
N VAL A 304 -15.71 48.71 25.37
CA VAL A 304 -16.17 49.93 24.69
C VAL A 304 -16.35 51.07 25.70
N PRO A 305 -15.55 52.15 25.60
CA PRO A 305 -14.36 52.31 24.74
C PRO A 305 -13.16 51.48 25.21
N THR A 306 -12.24 51.13 24.30
CA THR A 306 -11.00 50.39 24.62
C THR A 306 -9.91 51.25 25.30
N VAL A 307 -10.09 52.57 25.31
CA VAL A 307 -9.18 53.53 25.94
C VAL A 307 -10.01 54.54 26.74
N LEU A 308 -9.58 54.82 27.96
CA LEU A 308 -10.14 55.86 28.83
C LEU A 308 -9.04 56.86 29.16
N SER A 309 -9.40 58.14 29.22
CA SER A 309 -8.54 59.14 29.87
C SER A 309 -8.71 59.07 31.39
N GLU A 310 -7.78 59.61 32.17
CA GLU A 310 -7.78 59.53 33.66
C GLU A 310 -9.01 60.15 34.36
N ASN A 311 -9.89 60.85 33.63
CA ASN A 311 -11.22 61.32 34.08
C ASN A 311 -12.33 60.95 33.08
N GLY A 312 -12.09 59.95 32.23
CA GLY A 312 -12.92 59.58 31.08
C GLY A 312 -14.18 58.78 31.41
N GLY A 313 -14.42 58.47 32.69
CA GLY A 313 -15.55 57.67 33.13
C GLY A 313 -15.24 56.17 33.14
N SER A 314 -16.16 55.36 32.58
CA SER A 314 -16.10 53.90 32.61
C SER A 314 -16.08 53.29 31.21
N SER A 315 -15.42 52.14 31.05
CA SER A 315 -15.54 51.26 29.88
C SER A 315 -16.50 50.12 30.19
N ALA A 316 -17.37 49.79 29.24
CA ALA A 316 -18.17 48.58 29.31
C ALA A 316 -17.37 47.42 28.72
N VAL A 317 -17.02 46.45 29.56
CA VAL A 317 -16.45 45.17 29.12
C VAL A 317 -17.59 44.17 28.95
N THR A 318 -17.71 43.61 27.75
CA THR A 318 -18.65 42.53 27.44
C THR A 318 -17.85 41.25 27.23
N VAL A 319 -18.19 40.22 28.01
CA VAL A 319 -17.70 38.86 27.82
C VAL A 319 -18.80 38.09 27.12
N THR A 320 -18.54 37.66 25.90
CA THR A 320 -19.44 36.79 25.13
C THR A 320 -18.89 35.38 25.21
N ILE A 321 -19.75 34.43 25.56
CA ILE A 321 -19.42 33.01 25.57
C ILE A 321 -20.31 32.37 24.52
N SER A 322 -19.72 31.54 23.64
CA SER A 322 -20.49 30.98 22.52
C SER A 322 -21.56 29.99 22.95
N ASP A 323 -21.48 29.44 24.16
CA ASP A 323 -22.50 28.55 24.70
C ASP A 323 -22.79 28.82 26.19
N ALA A 324 -24.04 28.61 26.60
CA ALA A 324 -24.53 28.89 27.94
C ALA A 324 -24.29 27.71 28.89
N SER A 325 -23.74 27.99 30.08
CA SER A 325 -23.64 27.00 31.15
C SER A 325 -24.97 26.90 31.94
N PRO A 326 -25.48 25.69 32.26
CA PRO A 326 -26.66 25.51 33.12
C PRO A 326 -26.51 26.12 34.52
N SER A 327 -25.28 26.20 35.03
CA SER A 327 -24.94 26.83 36.32
C SER A 327 -24.49 28.29 36.18
N GLY A 328 -24.44 28.82 34.97
CA GLY A 328 -23.81 30.11 34.66
C GLY A 328 -22.28 30.02 34.70
N TYR A 329 -21.64 31.14 34.39
CA TYR A 329 -20.19 31.33 34.48
C TYR A 329 -19.87 32.36 35.54
N THR A 330 -18.67 32.29 36.10
CA THR A 330 -18.15 33.32 37.00
C THR A 330 -16.72 33.61 36.60
N PHE A 331 -16.41 34.89 36.39
CA PHE A 331 -15.10 35.34 35.97
C PHE A 331 -14.49 36.21 37.06
N ASP A 332 -13.28 35.86 37.51
CA ASP A 332 -12.47 36.78 38.29
C ASP A 332 -11.96 37.90 37.37
N VAL A 333 -12.18 39.15 37.77
CA VAL A 333 -11.71 40.30 36.99
C VAL A 333 -10.55 40.96 37.72
N GLY A 334 -9.39 40.94 37.06
CA GLY A 334 -8.18 41.61 37.50
C GLY A 334 -8.02 42.98 36.86
N VAL A 335 -7.49 43.93 37.63
CA VAL A 335 -6.96 45.20 37.12
C VAL A 335 -5.47 45.21 37.43
N ASP A 336 -4.65 45.35 36.39
CA ASP A 336 -3.18 45.29 36.50
C ASP A 336 -2.63 46.45 37.35
N ASP A 337 -3.26 47.63 37.23
CA ASP A 337 -2.99 48.79 38.10
C ASP A 337 -4.29 49.29 38.77
N SER A 338 -4.46 48.90 40.03
CA SER A 338 -5.60 49.33 40.86
C SER A 338 -5.58 50.81 41.26
N SER A 339 -4.49 51.53 41.01
CA SER A 339 -4.43 52.99 41.20
C SER A 339 -4.99 53.77 40.01
N GLU A 340 -5.05 53.14 38.82
CA GLU A 340 -5.52 53.75 37.57
C GLU A 340 -6.93 53.27 37.17
N ALA A 341 -7.32 52.05 37.56
CA ALA A 341 -8.63 51.50 37.23
C ALA A 341 -9.18 50.61 38.35
N SER A 342 -10.52 50.53 38.42
CA SER A 342 -11.22 49.62 39.33
C SER A 342 -12.24 48.80 38.55
N ALA A 343 -12.35 47.51 38.87
CA ALA A 343 -13.36 46.61 38.34
C ALA A 343 -14.04 45.84 39.49
N PRO A 344 -15.24 45.28 39.26
CA PRO A 344 -15.80 44.27 40.17
C PRO A 344 -14.80 43.13 40.34
N ALA A 345 -14.77 42.47 41.51
CA ALA A 345 -13.88 41.32 41.70
C ALA A 345 -14.32 40.10 40.87
N THR A 346 -15.63 39.97 40.63
CA THR A 346 -16.24 38.86 39.88
C THR A 346 -17.40 39.36 39.01
N VAL A 347 -17.59 38.76 37.83
CA VAL A 347 -18.77 38.97 36.97
C VAL A 347 -19.39 37.66 36.50
#